data_AF-A0A2E7V2Z8-F1
#
_entry.id   AF-A0A2E7V2Z8-F1
#
_cell.length_a   1.000
_cell.length_b   1.000
_cell.length_c   1.000
_cell.angle_alpha   90.00
_cell.angle_beta   90.00
_cell.angle_gamma   90.00
#
_symmetry.space_group_name_H-M   'P 1'
#
loop_
_entity.id
_entity.type
_entity.pdbx_description
1 polymer ?
#
loop_
_entity_poly.entity_id
_entity_poly.type
_entity_poly.pdbx_seq_one_letter_code
_entity_poly.pdbx_strand_id
1 'polypeptide(L)'
;MLKKHNPTTVATPLSAYSHGVEVPANARWLCLSGQIAISTDGSVPEGIEAQATLIFENIKNILASGNMALEDLVRLNVYIVNADDMPGFRTVRDKYVGDVKCGSTMIIIAGLAKPEFLIEIEAMAAKSD
;
A
#
# COMPACT_ATOMS: atom_id res chain seq x y z
N MET A 1 -15.23 4.34 11.61
CA MET A 1 -14.73 4.68 10.26
C MET A 1 -13.47 5.51 10.37
N LEU A 2 -12.53 5.31 9.46
CA LEU A 2 -11.28 6.08 9.40
C LEU A 2 -11.56 7.52 8.93
N LYS A 3 -10.96 8.52 9.59
CA LYS A 3 -11.10 9.93 9.22
C LYS A 3 -9.83 10.42 8.53
N LYS A 4 -9.97 11.03 7.35
CA LYS A 4 -8.85 11.57 6.57
C LYS A 4 -8.62 13.04 6.92
N HIS A 5 -7.36 13.44 7.04
CA HIS A 5 -6.93 14.80 7.36
C HIS A 5 -6.11 15.38 6.22
N ASN A 6 -6.61 16.45 5.60
CA ASN A 6 -5.94 17.23 4.55
C ASN A 6 -6.21 18.73 4.77
N PRO A 7 -5.62 19.35 5.80
CA PRO A 7 -5.90 20.74 6.13
C PRO A 7 -5.34 21.70 5.09
N THR A 8 -5.95 22.87 4.92
CA THR A 8 -5.51 23.90 3.98
C THR A 8 -4.25 24.66 4.44
N THR A 9 -3.78 24.39 5.66
CA THR A 9 -2.55 24.96 6.23
C THR A 9 -1.27 24.27 5.73
N VAL A 10 -1.38 23.21 4.93
CA VAL A 10 -0.28 22.53 4.22
C VAL A 10 -0.61 22.37 2.74
N ALA A 11 0.40 22.11 1.91
CA ALA A 11 0.19 21.83 0.49
C ALA A 11 -0.76 20.64 0.28
N THR A 12 -1.53 20.61 -0.81
CA THR A 12 -2.38 19.44 -1.10
C THR A 12 -1.53 18.18 -1.37
N PRO A 13 -2.01 16.97 -1.08
CA PRO A 13 -1.31 15.74 -1.42
C PRO A 13 -0.89 15.70 -2.90
N LEU A 14 0.36 15.34 -3.15
CA LEU A 14 0.94 15.27 -4.51
C LEU A 14 0.39 14.11 -5.36
N SER A 15 -0.42 13.24 -4.76
CA SER A 15 -0.95 12.01 -5.36
C SER A 15 -2.18 11.53 -4.60
N ALA A 16 -2.75 10.37 -4.94
CA ALA A 16 -3.94 9.82 -4.31
C ALA A 16 -3.68 9.23 -2.91
N TYR A 17 -3.39 10.11 -1.93
CA TYR A 17 -3.22 9.77 -0.52
C TYR A 17 -3.76 10.90 0.38
N SER A 18 -3.84 10.66 1.69
CA SER A 18 -4.16 11.70 2.69
C SER A 18 -2.96 11.98 3.59
N HIS A 19 -2.76 13.24 4.00
CA HIS A 19 -1.68 13.63 4.91
C HIS A 19 -1.76 12.93 6.26
N GLY A 20 -2.96 12.78 6.78
CA GLY A 20 -3.23 12.03 8.01
C GLY A 20 -4.41 11.10 7.88
N VAL A 21 -4.38 10.00 8.62
CA VAL A 21 -5.51 9.11 8.86
C VAL A 21 -5.67 8.94 10.36
N GLU A 22 -6.81 9.37 10.88
CA GLU A 22 -7.20 9.19 12.27
C GLU A 22 -8.00 7.90 12.39
N VAL A 23 -7.53 7.04 13.31
CA VAL A 23 -8.18 5.79 13.66
C VAL A 23 -9.02 6.01 14.92
N PRO A 24 -10.31 5.66 14.90
CA PRO A 24 -11.17 5.80 16.07
C PRO A 24 -10.72 4.92 17.25
N ALA A 25 -11.15 5.28 18.46
CA ALA A 25 -10.94 4.47 19.65
C ALA A 25 -11.52 3.05 19.48
N ASN A 26 -10.91 2.08 20.18
CA ASN A 26 -11.31 0.67 20.20
C ASN A 26 -11.28 -0.04 18.83
N ALA A 27 -10.56 0.50 17.84
CA ALA A 27 -10.33 -0.20 16.58
C ALA A 27 -9.36 -1.37 16.77
N ARG A 28 -9.62 -2.48 16.07
CA ARG A 28 -8.68 -3.58 15.92
C ARG A 28 -7.70 -3.27 14.80
N TRP A 29 -6.43 -3.56 15.03
CA TRP A 29 -5.36 -3.34 14.07
C TRP A 29 -4.92 -4.65 13.41
N LEU A 30 -4.58 -4.56 12.13
CA LEU A 30 -3.89 -5.60 11.39
C LEU A 30 -2.66 -4.98 10.73
N CYS A 31 -1.48 -5.36 11.23
CA CYS A 31 -0.19 -4.93 10.70
C CYS A 31 0.35 -6.03 9.80
N LEU A 32 0.50 -5.74 8.51
CA LEU A 32 1.02 -6.68 7.54
C LEU A 32 2.54 -6.59 7.50
N SER A 33 3.21 -7.72 7.33
CA SER A 33 4.60 -7.71 6.87
C SER A 33 4.69 -7.12 5.46
N GLY A 34 5.88 -6.66 5.08
CA GLY A 34 6.15 -6.22 3.71
C GLY A 34 5.75 -7.30 2.70
N GLN A 35 4.90 -6.92 1.76
CA GLN A 35 4.45 -7.79 0.69
C GLN A 35 5.35 -7.57 -0.52
N ILE A 36 5.95 -8.66 -0.99
CA ILE A 36 6.75 -8.75 -2.22
C ILE A 36 5.96 -9.51 -3.29
N ALA A 37 6.35 -9.35 -4.54
CA ALA A 37 5.68 -9.97 -5.68
C ALA A 37 6.12 -11.43 -5.89
N ILE A 38 5.76 -12.31 -4.95
CA ILE A 38 5.95 -13.76 -5.11
C ILE A 38 4.60 -14.47 -5.13
N SER A 39 4.38 -15.25 -6.17
CA SER A 39 3.19 -16.09 -6.36
C SER A 39 3.25 -17.31 -5.44
N THR A 40 2.11 -17.99 -5.26
CA THR A 40 2.02 -19.21 -4.43
C THR A 40 2.86 -20.38 -4.96
N ASP A 41 3.19 -20.38 -6.25
CA ASP A 41 4.11 -21.34 -6.89
C ASP A 41 5.59 -20.91 -6.81
N GLY A 42 5.88 -19.78 -6.17
CA GLY A 42 7.21 -19.21 -6.02
C GLY A 42 7.70 -18.36 -7.20
N SER A 43 6.89 -18.20 -8.26
CA SER A 43 7.23 -17.34 -9.40
C SER A 43 7.15 -15.85 -9.05
N VAL A 44 7.97 -15.05 -9.72
CA VAL A 44 7.96 -13.58 -9.61
C VAL A 44 7.57 -13.01 -10.96
N PRO A 45 6.45 -12.28 -11.08
CA PRO A 45 6.06 -11.71 -12.36
C PRO A 45 7.04 -10.59 -12.77
N GLU A 46 7.25 -10.46 -14.07
CA GLU A 46 8.12 -9.42 -14.62
C GLU A 46 7.40 -8.07 -14.70
N GLY A 47 8.13 -6.99 -14.43
CA GLY A 47 7.66 -5.62 -14.58
C GLY A 47 6.89 -5.07 -13.37
N ILE A 48 7.02 -3.75 -13.16
CA ILE A 48 6.48 -3.09 -11.97
C ILE A 48 4.96 -3.23 -11.83
N GLU A 49 4.20 -3.17 -12.93
CA GLU A 49 2.75 -3.23 -12.87
C GLU A 49 2.23 -4.60 -12.42
N ALA A 50 2.85 -5.67 -12.94
CA ALA A 50 2.48 -7.03 -12.57
C ALA A 50 2.88 -7.34 -11.12
N GLN A 51 4.06 -6.90 -10.69
CA GLN A 51 4.50 -7.03 -9.31
C GLN A 51 3.62 -6.26 -8.32
N ALA A 52 3.32 -4.99 -8.61
CA ALA A 52 2.44 -4.18 -7.78
C ALA A 52 1.02 -4.76 -7.71
N THR A 53 0.49 -5.27 -8.82
CA THR A 53 -0.83 -5.91 -8.87
C THR A 53 -0.89 -7.11 -7.95
N LEU A 54 0.10 -8.00 -8.04
CA LEU A 54 0.18 -9.18 -7.17
C LEU A 54 0.30 -8.80 -5.70
N ILE A 55 1.10 -7.78 -5.37
CA ILE A 55 1.23 -7.27 -4.01
C ILE A 55 -0.12 -6.76 -3.48
N PHE A 56 -0.89 -5.99 -4.26
CA PHE A 56 -2.19 -5.51 -3.82
C PHE A 56 -3.23 -6.63 -3.68
N GLU A 57 -3.20 -7.66 -4.53
CA GLU A 57 -4.04 -8.85 -4.34
C GLU A 57 -3.65 -9.61 -3.06
N ASN A 58 -2.36 -9.72 -2.76
CA ASN A 58 -1.88 -10.31 -1.50
C ASN A 58 -2.36 -9.50 -0.28
N ILE A 59 -2.21 -8.17 -0.30
CA ILE A 59 -2.72 -7.28 0.74
C ILE A 59 -4.23 -7.50 0.93
N LYS A 60 -5.01 -7.49 -0.15
CA LYS A 60 -6.46 -7.72 -0.12
C LYS A 60 -6.81 -9.06 0.52
N ASN A 61 -6.13 -10.14 0.14
CA ASN A 61 -6.35 -11.47 0.70
C ASN A 61 -6.00 -11.56 2.19
N ILE A 62 -4.90 -10.93 2.61
CA ILE A 62 -4.50 -10.90 4.03
C ILE A 62 -5.50 -10.10 4.86
N LEU A 63 -5.96 -8.93 4.37
CA LEU A 63 -7.01 -8.15 5.03
C LEU A 63 -8.29 -8.97 5.16
N ALA A 64 -8.71 -9.66 4.11
CA ALA A 64 -9.91 -10.50 4.12
C ALA A 64 -9.82 -11.62 5.17
N SER A 65 -8.63 -12.21 5.39
CA SER A 65 -8.42 -13.22 6.44
C SER A 65 -8.69 -12.68 7.86
N GLY A 66 -8.57 -11.37 8.04
CA GLY A 66 -8.89 -10.65 9.27
C GLY A 66 -10.25 -9.94 9.25
N ASN A 67 -11.17 -10.29 8.34
CA ASN A 67 -12.45 -9.60 8.12
C ASN A 67 -12.33 -8.09 7.88
N MET A 68 -11.25 -7.67 7.22
CA MET A 68 -10.99 -6.29 6.77
C MET A 68 -10.97 -6.22 5.24
N ALA A 69 -11.07 -5.01 4.71
CA ALA A 69 -11.00 -4.70 3.28
C ALA A 69 -10.04 -3.53 3.01
N LEU A 70 -9.81 -3.18 1.74
CA LEU A 70 -8.87 -2.12 1.37
C LEU A 70 -9.27 -0.75 1.96
N GLU A 71 -10.55 -0.53 2.20
CA GLU A 71 -11.11 0.68 2.83
C GLU A 71 -10.65 0.84 4.29
N ASP A 72 -10.25 -0.25 4.94
CA ASP A 72 -9.71 -0.27 6.30
C ASP A 72 -8.21 0.08 6.33
N LEU A 73 -7.56 0.32 5.18
CA LEU A 73 -6.16 0.74 5.13
C LEU A 73 -5.95 2.12 5.76
N VAL A 74 -5.04 2.14 6.73
CA VAL A 74 -4.57 3.34 7.43
C VAL A 74 -3.33 3.88 6.75
N ARG A 75 -2.37 3.01 6.41
CA ARG A 75 -1.07 3.42 5.87
C ARG A 75 -0.47 2.39 4.92
N LEU A 76 0.22 2.90 3.89
CA LEU A 76 1.14 2.16 3.03
C LEU A 76 2.54 2.77 3.11
N ASN A 77 3.56 1.93 3.34
CA ASN A 77 4.96 2.25 3.11
C ASN A 77 5.42 1.49 1.87
N VAL A 78 5.82 2.24 0.84
CA VAL A 78 6.20 1.69 -0.47
C VAL A 78 7.70 1.85 -0.65
N TYR A 79 8.38 0.75 -0.89
CA TYR A 79 9.81 0.71 -1.17
C TYR A 79 10.00 0.29 -2.63
N ILE A 80 10.58 1.16 -3.45
CA ILE A 80 10.76 0.93 -4.88
C ILE A 80 12.24 1.03 -5.24
N VAL A 81 12.73 0.17 -6.13
CA VAL A 81 14.17 0.14 -6.47
C VAL A 81 14.52 1.22 -7.50
N ASN A 82 13.78 1.31 -8.60
CA ASN A 82 14.04 2.30 -9.65
C ASN A 82 13.01 3.42 -9.65
N ALA A 83 13.47 4.66 -9.82
CA ALA A 83 12.59 5.83 -9.93
C ALA A 83 11.68 5.76 -11.17
N ASP A 84 12.17 5.15 -12.26
CA ASP A 84 11.45 5.04 -13.53
C ASP A 84 10.21 4.13 -13.44
N ASP A 85 10.15 3.27 -12.41
CA ASP A 85 9.03 2.38 -12.14
C ASP A 85 7.85 3.10 -11.43
N MET A 86 8.07 4.30 -10.88
CA MET A 86 7.06 5.02 -10.12
C MET A 86 5.74 5.28 -10.88
N PRO A 87 5.74 5.69 -12.18
CA PRO A 87 4.51 5.91 -12.92
C PRO A 87 3.67 4.64 -13.03
N GLY A 88 4.29 3.50 -13.39
CA GLY A 88 3.61 2.21 -13.50
C GLY A 88 3.03 1.75 -12.17
N PHE A 89 3.81 1.88 -11.08
CA PHE A 89 3.29 1.62 -9.74
C PHE A 89 2.09 2.51 -9.39
N ARG A 90 2.14 3.83 -9.67
CA ARG A 90 1.04 4.75 -9.33
C ARG A 90 -0.25 4.41 -10.06
N THR A 91 -0.17 4.01 -11.33
CA THR A 91 -1.32 3.50 -12.10
C THR A 91 -2.00 2.35 -11.37
N VAL A 92 -1.22 1.35 -10.93
CA VAL A 92 -1.77 0.20 -10.18
C VAL A 92 -2.30 0.63 -8.83
N ARG A 93 -1.55 1.39 -8.04
CA ARG A 93 -1.98 1.89 -6.73
C ARG A 93 -3.33 2.60 -6.83
N ASP A 94 -3.51 3.46 -7.82
CA ASP A 94 -4.74 4.25 -7.96
C ASP A 94 -5.96 3.38 -8.28
N LYS A 95 -5.76 2.30 -9.04
CA LYS A 95 -6.80 1.28 -9.28
C LYS A 95 -7.26 0.60 -7.97
N TYR A 96 -6.35 0.33 -7.04
CA TYR A 96 -6.67 -0.41 -5.81
C TYR A 96 -7.09 0.47 -4.64
N VAL A 97 -6.43 1.62 -4.45
CA VAL A 97 -6.56 2.45 -3.24
C VAL A 97 -6.67 3.95 -3.54
N GLY A 98 -6.86 4.33 -4.82
CA GLY A 98 -6.97 5.74 -5.22
C GLY A 98 -8.13 6.48 -4.57
N ASP A 99 -9.25 5.79 -4.36
CA ASP A 99 -10.41 6.33 -3.63
C ASP A 99 -10.32 6.16 -2.11
N VAL A 100 -9.60 5.12 -1.64
CA VAL A 100 -9.35 4.87 -0.22
C VAL A 100 -8.52 6.00 0.41
N LYS A 101 -7.54 6.53 -0.33
CA LYS A 101 -6.67 7.65 0.08
C LYS A 101 -6.11 7.47 1.49
N CYS A 102 -5.57 6.29 1.79
CA CYS A 102 -4.84 6.03 3.03
C CYS A 102 -3.57 6.91 3.13
N GLY A 103 -2.94 6.95 4.30
CA GLY A 103 -1.64 7.59 4.43
C GLY A 103 -0.62 6.83 3.58
N SER A 104 0.28 7.53 2.90
CA SER A 104 1.24 6.86 2.03
C SER A 104 2.61 7.52 2.09
N THR A 105 3.65 6.71 2.04
CA THR A 105 5.02 7.15 1.83
C THR A 105 5.67 6.22 0.82
N MET A 106 6.47 6.80 -0.07
CA MET A 106 7.25 6.08 -1.06
C MET A 106 8.72 6.45 -0.91
N ILE A 107 9.59 5.45 -0.91
CA ILE A 107 11.04 5.61 -0.75
C ILE A 107 11.72 4.84 -1.87
N ILE A 108 12.67 5.49 -2.53
CA ILE A 108 13.57 4.83 -3.48
C ILE A 108 14.72 4.22 -2.69
N ILE A 109 14.94 2.91 -2.85
CA ILE A 109 15.93 2.14 -2.08
C ILE A 109 16.96 1.49 -3.00
N ALA A 110 18.11 1.10 -2.44
CA ALA A 110 19.21 0.51 -3.20
C ALA A 110 18.93 -0.92 -3.70
N GLY A 111 17.98 -1.63 -3.09
CA GLY A 111 17.62 -3.00 -3.46
C GLY A 111 16.79 -3.69 -2.39
N LEU A 112 16.15 -4.79 -2.78
CA LEU A 112 15.32 -5.65 -1.93
C LEU A 112 16.02 -6.99 -1.64
N ALA A 113 15.34 -7.89 -0.92
CA ALA A 113 15.90 -9.17 -0.50
C ALA A 113 16.39 -10.06 -1.66
N LYS A 114 15.87 -9.86 -2.87
CA LYS A 114 16.33 -10.49 -4.11
C LYS A 114 16.27 -9.50 -5.28
N PRO A 115 17.17 -9.62 -6.27
CA PRO A 115 17.27 -8.66 -7.38
C PRO A 115 16.04 -8.64 -8.30
N GLU A 116 15.27 -9.72 -8.36
CA GLU A 116 14.03 -9.78 -9.16
C GLU A 116 12.86 -8.99 -8.56
N PHE A 117 12.94 -8.57 -7.30
CA PHE A 117 11.91 -7.73 -6.68
C PHE A 117 12.16 -6.25 -7.00
N LEU A 118 11.18 -5.61 -7.62
CA LEU A 118 11.22 -4.20 -7.99
C LEU A 118 10.57 -3.31 -6.94
N ILE A 119 9.67 -3.89 -6.13
CA ILE A 119 8.84 -3.18 -5.17
C ILE A 119 8.47 -4.08 -3.98
N GLU A 120 8.38 -3.47 -2.80
CA GLU A 120 7.81 -4.04 -1.59
C GLU A 120 6.84 -3.04 -0.96
N ILE A 121 5.70 -3.51 -0.44
CA ILE A 121 4.70 -2.66 0.23
C ILE A 121 4.36 -3.23 1.60
N GLU A 122 4.62 -2.43 2.64
CA GLU A 122 4.13 -2.68 3.99
C GLU A 122 2.80 -1.92 4.19
N ALA A 123 1.83 -2.58 4.83
CA ALA A 123 0.50 -2.06 5.03
C ALA A 123 0.04 -2.16 6.49
N MET A 124 -0.66 -1.14 6.96
CA MET A 124 -1.38 -1.16 8.23
C MET A 124 -2.85 -0.86 7.98
N ALA A 125 -3.72 -1.68 8.57
CA ALA A 125 -5.16 -1.51 8.54
C ALA A 125 -5.76 -1.46 9.94
N ALA A 126 -6.89 -0.77 10.07
CA ALA A 126 -7.64 -0.72 11.31
C ALA A 126 -9.14 -0.69 11.02
N LYS A 127 -9.89 -1.46 11.81
CA LYS A 127 -11.35 -1.55 11.71
C LYS A 127 -11.97 -1.48 13.10
N SER A 128 -12.98 -0.64 13.25
CA SER A 128 -13.89 -0.68 14.39
C SER A 128 -15.07 -1.57 14.04
N ASP A 129 -15.61 -2.25 15.05
CA ASP A 129 -16.91 -2.92 14.97
C ASP A 129 -18.04 -1.89 14.73
#